data_AF-K8F000-F1
#
_entry.id   AF-K8F000-F1
#
_cell.length_a   1.000
_cell.length_b   1.000
_cell.length_c   1.000
_cell.angle_alpha   90.00
_cell.angle_beta   90.00
_cell.angle_gamma   90.00
#
_symmetry.space_group_name_H-M   'P 1'
#
loop_
_entity.id
_entity.type
_entity.pdbx_description
1 polymer ?
#
loop_
_entity_poly.entity_id
_entity_poly.type
_entity_poly.pdbx_seq_one_letter_code
_entity_poly.pdbx_strand_id
1 'polypeptide(L)'
;MDFTSVSDKISTFTRNAKMEAERLFLPSASSLGLPVSSAEDVIMAESEFARLCAQSQAPEEAEKYKKELDEARFRLAWALSHSRREEHLRHAENILMDETLEWDDVLTHRDRYYLKAVLYYNRNDYLSCRDNAFTCLSVDPTCVQAQNLRQACEEYLARDGIIGITGVVAGVAVLGAMFASRR
;
A
#
# COMPACT_ATOMS: atom_id res chain seq x y z
N MET A 1 -37.14 -28.08 -3.78
CA MET A 1 -35.87 -28.05 -3.02
C MET A 1 -34.83 -27.44 -3.93
N ASP A 2 -34.49 -26.17 -3.71
CA ASP A 2 -33.66 -25.37 -4.61
C ASP A 2 -32.17 -25.70 -4.46
N PHE A 3 -31.65 -26.46 -5.42
CA PHE A 3 -30.23 -26.84 -5.50
C PHE A 3 -29.29 -25.66 -5.82
N THR A 4 -29.82 -24.56 -6.37
CA THR A 4 -29.06 -23.34 -6.70
C THR A 4 -28.57 -22.61 -5.45
N SER A 5 -29.40 -22.50 -4.41
CA SER A 5 -29.05 -21.81 -3.15
C SER A 5 -27.91 -22.49 -2.39
N VAL A 6 -27.80 -23.82 -2.51
CA VAL A 6 -26.72 -24.60 -1.87
C VAL A 6 -25.41 -24.41 -2.63
N SER A 7 -25.44 -24.38 -3.96
CA SER A 7 -24.26 -24.15 -4.80
C SER A 7 -23.64 -22.78 -4.56
N ASP A 8 -24.46 -21.72 -4.47
CA ASP A 8 -23.99 -20.35 -4.20
C ASP A 8 -23.36 -20.22 -2.81
N LYS A 9 -23.95 -20.87 -1.80
CA LYS A 9 -23.40 -20.88 -0.43
C LYS A 9 -22.07 -21.62 -0.36
N ILE A 10 -21.94 -22.74 -1.07
CA ILE A 10 -20.69 -23.53 -1.13
C ILE A 10 -19.60 -22.74 -1.87
N SER A 11 -19.94 -22.06 -2.98
CA SER A 11 -19.02 -21.20 -3.73
C SER A 11 -18.53 -20.02 -2.89
N THR A 12 -19.43 -19.36 -2.17
CA THR A 12 -19.09 -18.24 -1.28
C THR A 12 -18.23 -18.70 -0.11
N PHE A 13 -18.54 -19.87 0.47
CA PHE A 13 -17.76 -20.45 1.56
C PHE A 13 -16.34 -20.85 1.11
N THR A 14 -16.20 -21.50 -0.04
CA THR A 14 -14.87 -21.85 -0.60
C THR A 14 -14.06 -20.62 -0.95
N ARG A 15 -14.69 -19.57 -1.46
CA ARG A 15 -14.02 -18.28 -1.72
C ARG A 15 -13.56 -17.61 -0.43
N ASN A 16 -14.39 -17.61 0.60
CA ASN A 16 -14.04 -17.05 1.91
C ASN A 16 -12.93 -17.87 2.60
N ALA A 17 -13.02 -19.19 2.58
CA ALA A 17 -12.00 -20.08 3.14
C ALA A 17 -10.66 -19.96 2.39
N LYS A 18 -10.69 -19.77 1.07
CA LYS A 18 -9.51 -19.48 0.26
C LYS A 18 -8.89 -18.14 0.63
N MET A 19 -9.70 -17.08 0.77
CA MET A 19 -9.22 -15.76 1.21
C MET A 19 -8.66 -15.79 2.64
N GLU A 20 -9.25 -16.56 3.56
CA GLU A 20 -8.74 -16.72 4.92
C GLU A 20 -7.44 -17.53 4.96
N ALA A 21 -7.34 -18.59 4.16
CA ALA A 21 -6.12 -19.37 4.02
C ALA A 21 -5.00 -18.53 3.37
N GLU A 22 -5.30 -17.74 2.35
CA GLU A 22 -4.36 -16.79 1.75
C GLU A 22 -3.90 -15.76 2.79
N ARG A 23 -4.80 -15.20 3.60
CA ARG A 23 -4.43 -14.27 4.69
C ARG A 23 -3.52 -14.86 5.77
N LEU A 24 -3.55 -16.18 5.98
CA LEU A 24 -2.70 -16.88 6.95
C LEU A 24 -1.27 -17.10 6.45
N PHE A 25 -1.06 -17.13 5.13
CA PHE A 25 0.23 -17.43 4.50
C PHE A 25 0.86 -16.24 3.76
N LEU A 26 0.09 -15.17 3.50
CA LEU A 26 0.58 -13.94 2.90
C LEU A 26 1.36 -13.08 3.91
N PRO A 27 2.32 -12.27 3.44
CA PRO A 27 3.11 -11.45 4.33
C PRO A 27 2.20 -10.30 4.73
N SER A 28 1.77 -10.26 5.98
CA SER A 28 1.08 -9.05 6.41
C SER A 28 2.06 -7.86 6.29
N ALA A 29 1.54 -6.64 6.05
CA ALA A 29 2.34 -5.42 6.15
C ALA A 29 3.21 -5.37 7.42
N SER A 30 2.72 -5.98 8.51
CA SER A 30 3.45 -6.12 9.77
C SER A 30 4.65 -7.05 9.71
N SER A 31 4.65 -8.09 8.86
CA SER A 31 5.82 -8.96 8.65
C SER A 31 6.95 -8.26 7.90
N LEU A 32 6.62 -7.26 7.08
CA LEU A 32 7.58 -6.39 6.40
C LEU A 32 8.01 -5.19 7.26
N GLY A 33 7.43 -5.03 8.46
CA GLY A 33 7.64 -3.87 9.31
C GLY A 33 7.10 -2.57 8.71
N LEU A 34 6.17 -2.65 7.74
CA LEU A 34 5.50 -1.46 7.24
C LEU A 34 4.66 -0.85 8.37
N PRO A 35 4.61 0.49 8.47
CA PRO A 35 3.70 1.14 9.39
C PRO A 35 2.26 0.71 9.09
N VAL A 36 1.46 0.52 10.13
CA VAL A 36 0.04 0.18 9.98
C VAL A 36 -0.75 1.34 10.55
N SER A 37 -1.70 1.85 9.76
CA SER A 37 -2.61 2.88 10.22
C SER A 37 -3.75 2.24 11.02
N SER A 38 -4.00 2.76 12.21
CA SER A 38 -5.16 2.38 13.02
C SER A 38 -6.44 3.01 12.46
N ALA A 39 -7.61 2.51 12.90
CA ALA A 39 -8.87 3.14 12.52
C ALA A 39 -8.98 4.58 13.05
N GLU A 40 -8.35 4.90 14.18
CA GLU A 40 -8.32 6.24 14.75
C GLU A 40 -7.50 7.20 13.89
N ASP A 41 -6.34 6.77 13.38
CA ASP A 41 -5.51 7.58 12.49
C ASP A 41 -6.27 7.97 11.21
N VAL A 42 -7.04 7.02 10.65
CA VAL A 42 -7.86 7.27 9.46
C VAL A 42 -8.97 8.27 9.78
N ILE A 43 -9.71 8.07 10.87
CA ILE A 43 -10.78 9.00 11.29
C ILE A 43 -10.22 10.40 11.51
N MET A 44 -9.07 10.52 12.16
CA MET A 44 -8.43 11.81 12.41
C MET A 44 -8.04 12.49 11.09
N ALA A 45 -7.40 11.77 10.18
CA ALA A 45 -7.02 12.31 8.87
C ALA A 45 -8.23 12.70 8.01
N GLU A 46 -9.29 11.89 8.01
CA GLU A 46 -10.55 12.20 7.33
C GLU A 46 -11.21 13.45 7.90
N SER A 47 -11.27 13.56 9.22
CA SER A 47 -11.88 14.72 9.90
C SER A 47 -11.11 16.01 9.63
N GLU A 48 -9.78 15.94 9.60
CA GLU A 48 -8.93 17.08 9.29
C GLU A 48 -9.11 17.53 7.84
N PHE A 49 -9.08 16.59 6.90
CA PHE A 49 -9.27 16.87 5.48
C PHE A 49 -10.66 17.45 5.21
N ALA A 50 -11.71 16.86 5.78
CA ALA A 50 -13.09 17.36 5.64
C ALA A 50 -13.25 18.78 6.21
N ARG A 51 -12.64 19.06 7.37
CA ARG A 51 -12.64 20.40 7.97
C ARG A 51 -11.98 21.43 7.05
N LEU A 52 -10.85 21.10 6.44
CA LEU A 52 -10.16 22.00 5.51
C LEU A 52 -10.94 22.18 4.21
N CYS A 53 -11.52 21.12 3.64
CA CYS A 53 -12.43 21.23 2.49
C CYS A 53 -13.59 22.20 2.77
N ALA A 54 -14.17 22.16 3.97
CA ALA A 54 -15.24 23.08 4.35
C ALA A 54 -14.76 24.54 4.47
N GLN A 55 -13.51 24.76 4.90
CA GLN A 55 -12.92 26.10 5.01
C GLN A 55 -12.51 26.67 3.64
N SER A 56 -12.15 25.80 2.69
CA SER A 56 -11.68 26.17 1.35
C SER A 56 -12.78 26.30 0.28
N GLN A 57 -14.07 26.36 0.67
CA GLN A 57 -15.17 26.41 -0.31
C GLN A 57 -15.21 27.70 -1.13
N ALA A 58 -14.83 28.83 -0.53
CA ALA A 58 -14.74 30.11 -1.22
C ALA A 58 -13.41 30.21 -1.98
N PRO A 59 -13.37 30.74 -3.22
CA PRO A 59 -12.14 30.76 -4.03
C PRO A 59 -11.00 31.57 -3.40
N GLU A 60 -11.33 32.62 -2.63
CA GLU A 60 -10.36 33.42 -1.86
C GLU A 60 -9.75 32.66 -0.67
N GLU A 61 -10.53 31.78 -0.03
CA GLU A 61 -10.05 30.91 1.06
C GLU A 61 -9.36 29.65 0.51
N ALA A 62 -9.73 29.20 -0.70
CA ALA A 62 -9.13 28.04 -1.35
C ALA A 62 -7.63 28.22 -1.57
N GLU A 63 -7.21 29.40 -2.05
CA GLU A 63 -5.79 29.69 -2.22
C GLU A 63 -5.05 29.76 -0.87
N LYS A 64 -5.70 30.36 0.13
CA LYS A 64 -5.14 30.51 1.48
C LYS A 64 -4.90 29.17 2.17
N TYR A 65 -5.78 28.19 1.97
CA TYR A 65 -5.71 26.87 2.59
C TYR A 65 -5.17 25.79 1.64
N LYS A 66 -4.72 26.15 0.43
CA LYS A 66 -4.28 25.18 -0.59
C LYS A 66 -3.23 24.23 -0.03
N LYS A 67 -2.21 24.78 0.63
CA LYS A 67 -1.10 24.01 1.19
C LYS A 67 -1.57 23.07 2.31
N GLU A 68 -2.35 23.57 3.27
CA GLU A 68 -2.87 22.76 4.37
C GLU A 68 -3.79 21.65 3.86
N LEU A 69 -4.58 21.93 2.83
CA LEU A 69 -5.46 20.97 2.19
C LEU A 69 -4.65 19.84 1.51
N ASP A 70 -3.57 20.19 0.81
CA ASP A 70 -2.69 19.22 0.19
C ASP A 70 -1.96 18.36 1.24
N GLU A 71 -1.49 18.97 2.33
CA GLU A 71 -0.89 18.27 3.49
C GLU A 71 -1.87 17.33 4.18
N ALA A 72 -3.12 17.75 4.38
CA ALA A 72 -4.15 16.90 4.95
C ALA A 72 -4.54 15.77 3.99
N ARG A 73 -4.59 16.05 2.67
CA ARG A 73 -4.82 15.02 1.65
C ARG A 73 -3.71 13.98 1.65
N PHE A 74 -2.45 14.42 1.78
CA PHE A 74 -1.31 13.51 1.91
C PHE A 74 -1.44 12.60 3.13
N ARG A 75 -1.74 13.19 4.31
CA ARG A 75 -1.95 12.42 5.55
C ARG A 75 -3.08 11.40 5.40
N LEU A 76 -4.18 11.81 4.75
CA LEU A 76 -5.31 10.93 4.46
C LEU A 76 -4.90 9.79 3.52
N ALA A 77 -4.24 10.08 2.40
CA ALA A 77 -3.78 9.07 1.45
C ALA A 77 -2.81 8.07 2.12
N TRP A 78 -1.91 8.55 2.98
CA TRP A 78 -1.01 7.71 3.76
C TRP A 78 -1.79 6.79 4.71
N ALA A 79 -2.72 7.34 5.52
CA ALA A 79 -3.47 6.57 6.50
C ALA A 79 -4.34 5.50 5.83
N LEU A 80 -5.03 5.86 4.75
CA LEU A 80 -5.86 4.93 3.98
C LEU A 80 -5.03 3.81 3.34
N SER A 81 -3.87 4.14 2.76
CA SER A 81 -3.00 3.15 2.09
C SER A 81 -2.42 2.13 3.07
N HIS A 82 -2.17 2.54 4.33
CA HIS A 82 -1.64 1.67 5.39
C HIS A 82 -2.74 1.01 6.25
N SER A 83 -4.01 1.17 5.89
CA SER A 83 -5.13 0.47 6.51
C SER A 83 -5.22 -0.99 6.05
N ARG A 84 -5.88 -1.83 6.83
CA ARG A 84 -6.24 -3.22 6.45
C ARG A 84 -7.67 -3.38 5.94
N ARG A 85 -8.46 -2.29 5.94
CA ARG A 85 -9.86 -2.33 5.51
C ARG A 85 -9.96 -2.04 4.03
N GLU A 86 -10.66 -2.91 3.30
CA GLU A 86 -10.86 -2.78 1.85
C GLU A 86 -11.54 -1.46 1.45
N GLU A 87 -12.43 -0.96 2.29
CA GLU A 87 -13.06 0.36 2.12
C GLU A 87 -12.04 1.51 2.12
N HIS A 88 -11.06 1.47 3.02
CA HIS A 88 -10.01 2.48 3.10
C HIS A 88 -9.06 2.36 1.91
N LEU A 89 -8.69 1.13 1.52
CA LEU A 89 -7.82 0.88 0.37
C LEU A 89 -8.44 1.38 -0.94
N ARG A 90 -9.74 1.14 -1.15
CA ARG A 90 -10.47 1.68 -2.31
C ARG A 90 -10.51 3.20 -2.31
N HIS A 91 -10.67 3.82 -1.14
CA HIS A 91 -10.62 5.28 -1.04
C HIS A 91 -9.21 5.79 -1.39
N ALA A 92 -8.16 5.17 -0.85
CA ALA A 92 -6.77 5.52 -1.17
C ALA A 92 -6.51 5.45 -2.68
N GLU A 93 -7.00 4.39 -3.33
CA GLU A 93 -6.89 4.20 -4.77
C GLU A 93 -7.47 5.38 -5.55
N ASN A 94 -8.70 5.79 -5.22
CA ASN A 94 -9.35 6.93 -5.88
C ASN A 94 -8.52 8.21 -5.74
N ILE A 95 -8.00 8.49 -4.54
CA ILE A 95 -7.15 9.68 -4.32
C ILE A 95 -5.84 9.57 -5.11
N LEU A 96 -5.14 8.45 -5.02
CA LEU A 96 -3.80 8.27 -5.60
C LEU A 96 -3.81 8.15 -7.13
N MET A 97 -4.92 7.72 -7.73
CA MET A 97 -5.07 7.58 -9.18
C MET A 97 -5.70 8.81 -9.85
N ASP A 98 -6.23 9.75 -9.09
CA ASP A 98 -6.79 10.96 -9.67
C ASP A 98 -5.68 11.79 -10.33
N GLU A 99 -5.75 11.91 -11.66
CA GLU A 99 -4.83 12.70 -12.47
C GLU A 99 -5.20 14.19 -12.47
N THR A 100 -6.40 14.53 -12.01
CA THR A 100 -6.85 15.93 -11.87
C THR A 100 -6.30 16.60 -10.60
N LEU A 101 -5.82 15.80 -9.65
CA LEU A 101 -5.16 16.30 -8.45
C LEU A 101 -3.69 16.63 -8.76
N GLU A 102 -3.35 17.92 -8.65
CA GLU A 102 -1.97 18.37 -8.63
C GLU A 102 -1.34 18.05 -7.27
N TRP A 103 -0.19 17.37 -7.30
CA TRP A 103 0.59 16.96 -6.15
C TRP A 103 1.93 17.69 -6.19
N ASP A 104 1.90 19.01 -6.12
CA ASP A 104 3.10 19.86 -6.35
C ASP A 104 4.20 19.59 -5.31
N ASP A 105 4.05 20.13 -4.09
CA ASP A 105 5.14 20.20 -3.11
C ASP A 105 5.01 19.22 -1.93
N VAL A 106 3.77 18.80 -1.63
CA VAL A 106 3.48 18.01 -0.43
C VAL A 106 3.74 16.51 -0.65
N LEU A 107 3.42 16.01 -1.84
CA LEU A 107 3.53 14.60 -2.19
C LEU A 107 4.47 14.50 -3.38
N THR A 108 5.74 14.20 -3.12
CA THR A 108 6.70 14.04 -4.20
C THR A 108 6.27 12.91 -5.12
N HIS A 109 6.68 12.95 -6.40
CA HIS A 109 6.44 11.85 -7.34
C HIS A 109 6.87 10.49 -6.75
N ARG A 110 7.99 10.48 -6.01
CA ARG A 110 8.48 9.30 -5.29
C ARG A 110 7.46 8.80 -4.27
N ASP A 111 6.95 9.68 -3.42
CA ASP A 111 6.01 9.31 -2.35
C ASP A 111 4.68 8.81 -2.93
N ARG A 112 4.22 9.35 -4.07
CA ARG A 112 3.04 8.83 -4.79
C ARG A 112 3.19 7.36 -5.15
N TYR A 113 4.30 7.01 -5.80
CA TYR A 113 4.56 5.64 -6.21
C TYR A 113 4.78 4.71 -5.03
N TYR A 114 5.41 5.20 -3.96
CA TYR A 114 5.52 4.45 -2.72
C TYR A 114 4.15 4.13 -2.10
N LEU A 115 3.26 5.13 -1.94
CA LEU A 115 1.92 4.92 -1.40
C LEU A 115 1.07 3.98 -2.27
N LYS A 116 1.16 4.10 -3.60
CA LYS A 116 0.52 3.17 -4.53
C LYS A 116 1.04 1.74 -4.32
N ALA A 117 2.34 1.56 -4.16
CA ALA A 117 2.93 0.24 -3.91
C ALA A 117 2.42 -0.37 -2.60
N VAL A 118 2.34 0.42 -1.52
CA VAL A 118 1.80 -0.02 -0.22
C VAL A 118 0.32 -0.39 -0.33
N LEU A 119 -0.48 0.43 -1.02
CA LEU A 119 -1.89 0.15 -1.30
C LEU A 119 -2.05 -1.21 -1.99
N TYR A 120 -1.30 -1.45 -3.07
CA TYR A 120 -1.38 -2.72 -3.81
C TYR A 120 -0.88 -3.91 -3.01
N TYR A 121 0.16 -3.73 -2.21
CA TYR A 121 0.61 -4.75 -1.27
C TYR A 121 -0.49 -5.16 -0.29
N ASN A 122 -1.18 -4.19 0.30
CA ASN A 122 -2.29 -4.44 1.24
C ASN A 122 -3.52 -5.06 0.56
N ARG A 123 -3.67 -4.87 -0.76
CA ARG A 123 -4.69 -5.55 -1.59
C ARG A 123 -4.24 -6.91 -2.12
N ASN A 124 -3.01 -7.34 -1.82
CA ASN A 124 -2.37 -8.55 -2.34
C ASN A 124 -2.15 -8.55 -3.87
N ASP A 125 -2.10 -7.37 -4.49
CA ASP A 125 -1.69 -7.21 -5.89
C ASP A 125 -0.17 -6.98 -5.95
N TYR A 126 0.58 -8.08 -5.85
CA TYR A 126 2.04 -8.02 -5.79
C TYR A 126 2.70 -7.59 -7.10
N LEU A 127 2.03 -7.77 -8.25
CA LEU A 127 2.53 -7.30 -9.54
C LEU A 127 2.50 -5.78 -9.59
N SER A 128 1.34 -5.18 -9.30
CA SER A 128 1.19 -3.73 -9.26
C SER A 128 2.04 -3.11 -8.15
N CYS A 129 2.15 -3.78 -6.99
CA CYS A 129 3.09 -3.40 -5.93
C CYS A 129 4.52 -3.28 -6.47
N ARG A 130 5.06 -4.34 -7.06
CA ARG A 130 6.44 -4.42 -7.54
C ARG A 130 6.72 -3.33 -8.57
N ASP A 131 5.81 -3.14 -9.52
CA ASP A 131 5.99 -2.18 -10.60
C ASP A 131 5.97 -0.73 -10.07
N ASN A 132 5.07 -0.40 -9.15
CA ASN A 132 5.07 0.92 -8.50
C ASN A 132 6.30 1.13 -7.59
N ALA A 133 6.75 0.10 -6.88
CA ALA A 133 7.98 0.17 -6.09
C ALA A 133 9.22 0.37 -6.99
N PHE A 134 9.26 -0.26 -8.16
CA PHE A 134 10.29 -0.02 -9.17
C PHE A 134 10.28 1.42 -9.69
N THR A 135 9.10 1.98 -10.00
CA THR A 135 8.99 3.39 -10.41
C THR A 135 9.42 4.34 -9.30
N CYS A 136 9.05 4.05 -8.04
CA CYS A 136 9.52 4.79 -6.86
C CYS A 136 11.06 4.81 -6.80
N LEU A 137 11.72 3.67 -6.98
CA LEU A 137 13.18 3.55 -6.98
C LEU A 137 13.86 4.18 -8.19
N SER A 138 13.14 4.32 -9.31
CA SER A 138 13.64 5.05 -10.49
C SER A 138 13.72 6.55 -10.24
N VAL A 139 12.87 7.07 -9.34
CA VAL A 139 12.92 8.47 -8.87
C VAL A 139 13.94 8.65 -7.75
N ASP A 140 13.93 7.75 -6.76
CA ASP A 140 14.87 7.77 -5.62
C ASP A 140 15.42 6.35 -5.35
N PRO A 141 16.62 6.03 -5.88
CA PRO A 141 17.23 4.72 -5.70
C PRO A 141 17.57 4.39 -4.24
N THR A 142 17.66 5.41 -3.37
CA THR A 142 18.07 5.26 -1.97
C THR A 142 16.90 4.98 -1.02
N CYS A 143 15.67 4.92 -1.55
CA CYS A 143 14.47 4.63 -0.76
C CYS A 143 14.44 3.18 -0.27
N VAL A 144 15.00 2.92 0.91
CA VAL A 144 15.04 1.60 1.56
C VAL A 144 13.65 0.99 1.71
N GLN A 145 12.63 1.82 1.99
CA GLN A 145 11.25 1.34 2.14
C GLN A 145 10.72 0.71 0.83
N ALA A 146 10.98 1.34 -0.31
CA ALA A 146 10.59 0.81 -1.61
C ALA A 146 11.42 -0.41 -2.02
N GLN A 147 12.70 -0.47 -1.64
CA GLN A 147 13.54 -1.66 -1.87
C GLN A 147 12.98 -2.88 -1.13
N ASN A 148 12.69 -2.74 0.17
CA ASN A 148 12.13 -3.81 0.99
C ASN A 148 10.76 -4.27 0.47
N LEU A 149 9.91 -3.31 0.09
CA LEU A 149 8.58 -3.59 -0.46
C LEU A 149 8.64 -4.34 -1.78
N ARG A 150 9.54 -3.92 -2.67
CA ARG A 150 9.76 -4.59 -3.95
C ARG A 150 10.26 -6.01 -3.74
N GLN A 151 11.27 -6.20 -2.88
CA GLN A 151 11.82 -7.51 -2.57
C GLN A 151 10.74 -8.44 -2.02
N ALA A 152 9.91 -7.96 -1.08
CA ALA A 152 8.80 -8.74 -0.56
C ALA A 152 7.82 -9.15 -1.68
N CYS A 153 7.46 -8.24 -2.58
CA CYS A 153 6.60 -8.57 -3.72
C CYS A 153 7.22 -9.60 -4.66
N GLU A 154 8.54 -9.50 -4.96
CA GLU A 154 9.27 -10.48 -5.78
C GLU A 154 9.34 -11.87 -5.13
N GLU A 155 9.58 -11.95 -3.82
CA GLU A 155 9.59 -13.21 -3.07
C GLU A 155 8.22 -13.91 -3.10
N TYR A 156 7.12 -13.16 -3.01
CA TYR A 156 5.77 -13.72 -3.12
C TYR A 156 5.45 -14.22 -4.52
N LEU A 157 5.74 -13.40 -5.52
CA LEU A 157 5.50 -13.77 -6.92
C LEU A 157 6.33 -14.99 -7.35
N ALA A 158 7.53 -15.16 -6.78
CA ALA A 158 8.35 -16.36 -6.99
C ALA A 158 7.75 -17.61 -6.32
N ARG A 159 7.17 -17.48 -5.11
CA ARG A 159 6.49 -18.58 -4.40
C ARG A 159 5.20 -19.02 -5.09
N ASP A 160 4.42 -18.08 -5.59
CA ASP A 160 3.16 -18.36 -6.29
C ASP A 160 3.36 -18.93 -7.70
N GLY A 161 4.61 -19.07 -8.15
CA GLY A 161 4.95 -19.57 -9.48
C GLY A 161 4.53 -18.64 -10.63
N ILE A 162 4.01 -17.45 -10.32
CA ILE A 162 3.63 -16.41 -11.28
C ILE A 162 4.88 -15.77 -11.90
N ILE A 163 6.04 -15.86 -11.23
CA ILE A 163 7.35 -15.61 -11.83
C ILE A 163 8.11 -16.93 -11.92
N GLY A 164 8.14 -17.52 -13.11
CA GLY A 164 9.16 -18.50 -13.44
C GLY A 164 10.52 -17.80 -13.41
N ILE A 165 11.36 -18.15 -12.43
CA ILE A 165 12.85 -18.13 -12.34
C ILE A 165 13.66 -17.42 -13.45
N THR A 166 13.29 -16.23 -13.91
CA THR A 166 14.07 -15.45 -14.88
C THR A 166 13.92 -13.96 -14.58
N GLY A 167 14.73 -13.43 -13.67
CA GLY A 167 14.86 -11.97 -13.58
C GLY A 167 15.38 -11.45 -12.24
N VAL A 168 16.71 -11.39 -12.15
CA VAL A 168 17.51 -10.60 -11.19
C VAL A 168 17.57 -11.14 -9.75
N VAL A 169 18.56 -12.00 -9.53
CA VAL A 169 19.22 -12.11 -8.23
C VAL A 169 20.01 -10.82 -8.01
N ALA A 170 19.50 -9.91 -7.18
CA ALA A 170 20.28 -8.86 -6.55
C ALA A 170 20.11 -8.98 -5.03
N GLY A 171 20.53 -10.13 -4.48
CA GLY A 171 20.57 -10.34 -3.04
C GLY A 171 21.71 -9.54 -2.43
N VAL A 172 21.38 -8.49 -1.68
CA VAL A 172 22.27 -7.92 -0.67
C VAL A 172 22.40 -8.95 0.45
N ALA A 173 23.54 -9.62 0.50
CA ALA A 173 23.89 -10.55 1.57
C ALA A 173 24.21 -9.76 2.85
N VAL A 174 23.29 -9.75 3.81
CA VAL A 174 23.60 -9.37 5.20
C VAL A 174 23.03 -10.43 6.13
N LEU A 175 23.72 -11.57 6.23
CA LEU A 175 23.55 -12.50 7.34
C LEU A 175 24.91 -13.07 7.78
N GLY A 176 25.35 -12.64 8.96
CA GLY A 176 25.92 -13.50 10.00
C GLY A 176 27.23 -14.22 9.71
N ALA A 177 28.37 -13.55 9.97
CA ALA A 177 29.62 -14.25 10.23
C ALA A 177 30.57 -13.44 11.13
N MET A 178 30.22 -13.20 12.40
CA MET A 178 31.22 -12.99 13.46
C MET A 178 30.68 -13.44 14.83
N PHE A 179 30.36 -14.73 14.95
CA PHE A 179 30.40 -15.44 16.24
C PHE A 179 31.06 -16.80 16.01
N ALA A 180 32.37 -16.79 15.73
CA ALA A 180 33.19 -18.00 15.80
C ALA A 180 34.67 -17.63 15.86
N SER A 181 35.15 -17.20 17.03
CA SER A 181 36.51 -17.51 17.45
C SER A 181 36.63 -17.33 18.96
N ARG A 182 36.48 -18.45 19.67
CA ARG A 182 37.00 -18.63 21.03
C ARG A 182 37.86 -19.88 20.99
N ARG A 183 39.19 -19.70 21.00
CA ARG A 183 40.16 -20.52 21.72
C ARG A 183 41.33 -19.64 22.11
#